data_AF-A0A7J5Y7M4-F1
#
_entry.id   AF-A0A7J5Y7M4-F1
#
_cell.length_a   1.000
_cell.length_b   1.000
_cell.length_c   1.000
_cell.angle_alpha   90.00
_cell.angle_beta   90.00
_cell.angle_gamma   90.00
#
_symmetry.space_group_name_H-M   'P 1'
#
loop_
_entity.id
_entity.type
_entity.pdbx_description
1 polymer ?
#
loop_
_entity_poly.entity_id
_entity_poly.type
_entity_poly.pdbx_seq_one_letter_code
_entity_poly.pdbx_strand_id
1 'polypeptide(L)'
;MNNFNDDDDDEGNKQSTGFFDDAIERLDREETNDSEEEEEEEEEEEEEEEEEEEEEEEEEEEEEEEEEEEEEEVRESSPPMRFSKSCLKNLFMVVLIFIYLLLTGVAFFLAYQTISDFLEKLNHPVMSVTYKEVDSFSPPGIALYPGRAELLSCRHHFHDYIPQESCVVVRGPSDVRNKELIFMQFSLNETEEDFSAINYMLFSKFSDLTER
;
A
#
# COMPACT_ATOMS: atom_id res chain seq x y z
N MET A 1 74.65 4.34 21.51
CA MET A 1 74.93 3.61 20.26
C MET A 1 74.54 2.15 20.44
N ASN A 2 73.63 1.72 19.57
CA ASN A 2 73.19 0.39 19.16
C ASN A 2 74.07 -0.83 19.52
N ASN A 3 73.44 -1.92 20.02
CA ASN A 3 73.08 -3.15 19.28
C ASN A 3 72.97 -4.36 20.24
N PHE A 4 71.82 -5.03 20.26
CA PHE A 4 71.72 -6.49 20.30
C PHE A 4 70.32 -6.93 19.83
N ASN A 5 70.29 -8.09 19.17
CA ASN A 5 69.25 -8.66 18.32
C ASN A 5 68.19 -9.49 19.06
N ASP A 6 67.36 -10.11 18.22
CA ASP A 6 66.52 -11.32 18.38
C ASP A 6 65.10 -10.97 18.81
N ASP A 7 64.03 -11.59 18.33
CA ASP A 7 63.67 -12.52 17.26
C ASP A 7 62.15 -12.67 17.51
N ASP A 8 61.28 -12.70 16.51
CA ASP A 8 60.01 -13.43 16.63
C ASP A 8 59.35 -13.61 15.25
N ASP A 9 59.15 -14.89 14.95
CA ASP A 9 58.51 -15.48 13.79
C ASP A 9 57.03 -15.12 13.68
N ASP A 10 56.51 -14.94 12.46
CA ASP A 10 55.16 -15.42 12.18
C ASP A 10 55.03 -15.90 10.71
N GLU A 11 54.65 -17.16 10.61
CA GLU A 11 54.48 -17.96 9.41
C GLU A 11 53.02 -17.87 8.93
N GLY A 12 52.84 -17.63 7.62
CA GLY A 12 51.76 -18.25 6.86
C GLY A 12 50.37 -17.60 6.88
N ASN A 13 49.94 -17.07 5.73
CA ASN A 13 48.86 -17.68 4.94
C ASN A 13 48.71 -16.90 3.61
N LYS A 14 49.24 -17.44 2.51
CA LYS A 14 48.91 -17.00 1.15
C LYS A 14 48.01 -18.05 0.52
N GLN A 15 46.71 -17.81 0.53
CA GLN A 15 45.76 -18.59 -0.26
C GLN A 15 44.80 -17.67 -1.01
N SER A 16 45.10 -17.50 -2.30
CA SER A 16 44.18 -17.34 -3.43
C SER A 16 42.94 -16.45 -3.25
N THR A 17 43.09 -15.14 -3.49
CA THR A 17 41.98 -14.19 -3.67
C THR A 17 41.82 -13.79 -5.15
N GLY A 18 41.91 -14.74 -6.09
CA GLY A 18 41.91 -14.43 -7.53
C GLY A 18 41.09 -15.38 -8.39
N PHE A 19 40.03 -15.97 -7.82
CA PHE A 19 39.17 -16.90 -8.55
C PHE A 19 37.68 -16.53 -8.49
N PHE A 20 37.26 -15.70 -7.52
CA PHE A 20 35.85 -15.35 -7.35
C PHE A 20 35.46 -13.97 -7.92
N ASP A 21 36.42 -13.10 -8.26
CA ASP A 21 36.12 -11.78 -8.82
C ASP A 21 35.70 -11.83 -10.31
N ASP A 22 36.20 -12.80 -11.09
CA ASP A 22 35.87 -12.96 -12.53
C ASP A 22 34.48 -13.57 -12.79
N ALA A 23 33.85 -14.12 -11.73
CA ALA A 23 32.52 -14.73 -11.82
C ALA A 23 31.39 -13.76 -11.44
N ILE A 24 31.67 -12.76 -10.58
CA ILE A 24 30.68 -11.76 -10.16
C ILE A 24 30.52 -10.67 -11.24
N GLU A 25 31.61 -10.25 -11.89
CA GLU A 25 31.55 -9.27 -12.99
C GLU A 25 30.87 -9.82 -14.26
N ARG A 26 30.78 -11.15 -14.42
CA ARG A 26 30.02 -11.79 -15.49
C ARG A 26 28.52 -11.88 -15.22
N LEU A 27 28.11 -12.00 -13.95
CA LEU A 27 26.70 -12.05 -13.58
C LEU A 27 26.07 -10.65 -13.56
N ASP A 28 26.81 -9.63 -13.12
CA ASP A 28 26.35 -8.24 -13.17
C ASP A 28 26.22 -7.69 -14.61
N ARG A 29 26.94 -8.27 -15.58
CA ARG A 29 26.91 -7.88 -17.01
C ARG A 29 25.82 -8.57 -17.81
N GLU A 30 25.29 -9.71 -17.34
CA GLU A 30 24.17 -10.41 -17.97
C GLU A 30 22.82 -9.93 -17.42
N GLU A 31 22.70 -9.57 -16.13
CA GLU A 31 21.43 -9.06 -15.56
C GLU A 31 21.11 -7.59 -15.91
N THR A 32 22.10 -6.77 -16.30
CA THR A 32 21.87 -5.36 -16.66
C THR A 32 21.51 -5.16 -18.12
N ASN A 33 22.01 -6.03 -19.01
CA ASN A 33 21.74 -5.96 -20.44
C ASN A 33 20.31 -6.42 -20.78
N ASP A 34 19.76 -7.42 -20.08
CA ASP A 34 18.41 -7.96 -20.33
C ASP A 34 17.33 -6.92 -19.98
N SER A 35 17.52 -6.17 -18.88
CA SER A 35 16.57 -5.15 -18.44
C SER A 35 16.63 -3.83 -19.23
N GLU A 36 17.78 -3.49 -19.82
CA GLU A 36 17.89 -2.32 -20.71
C GLU A 36 17.31 -2.63 -22.10
N GLU A 37 17.44 -3.88 -22.58
CA GLU A 37 16.81 -4.32 -23.85
C GLU A 37 15.28 -4.42 -23.72
N GLU A 38 14.73 -4.88 -22.58
CA GLU A 38 13.27 -4.91 -22.34
C GLU A 38 12.65 -3.50 -22.27
N GLU A 39 13.33 -2.51 -21.68
CA GLU A 39 12.83 -1.12 -21.63
C GLU A 39 12.85 -0.45 -23.02
N GLU A 40 13.88 -0.72 -23.85
CA GLU A 40 13.93 -0.22 -25.24
C GLU A 40 12.83 -0.86 -26.12
N GLU A 41 12.53 -2.14 -25.93
CA GLU A 41 11.43 -2.82 -26.65
C GLU A 41 10.04 -2.26 -26.24
N GLU A 42 9.81 -1.94 -24.96
CA GLU A 42 8.56 -1.32 -24.52
C GLU A 42 8.39 0.11 -25.06
N GLU A 43 9.46 0.92 -25.13
CA GLU A 43 9.41 2.26 -25.73
C GLU A 43 9.15 2.21 -27.25
N GLU A 44 9.72 1.23 -27.97
CA GLU A 44 9.43 1.02 -29.40
C GLU A 44 7.98 0.57 -29.64
N GLU A 45 7.41 -0.29 -28.79
CA GLU A 45 6.00 -0.69 -28.88
C GLU A 45 5.03 0.48 -28.61
N GLU A 46 5.35 1.37 -27.65
CA GLU A 46 4.53 2.58 -27.41
C GLU A 46 4.59 3.58 -28.58
N GLU A 47 5.75 3.77 -29.22
CA GLU A 47 5.86 4.62 -30.42
C GLU A 47 5.08 4.04 -31.62
N GLU A 48 5.10 2.72 -31.81
CA GLU A 48 4.30 2.06 -32.87
C GLU A 48 2.79 2.19 -32.62
N GLU A 49 2.32 2.08 -31.36
CA GLU A 49 0.89 2.28 -31.03
C GLU A 49 0.45 3.75 -31.25
N GLU A 50 1.30 4.75 -30.93
CA GLU A 50 0.99 6.16 -31.21
C GLU A 50 0.91 6.45 -32.73
N GLU A 51 1.80 5.87 -33.55
CA GLU A 51 1.74 6.02 -35.01
C GLU A 51 0.48 5.35 -35.61
N GLU A 52 0.07 4.17 -35.12
CA GLU A 52 -1.17 3.52 -35.55
C GLU A 52 -2.42 4.33 -35.17
N GLU A 53 -2.47 4.95 -33.98
CA GLU A 53 -3.58 5.84 -33.61
C GLU A 53 -3.66 7.10 -34.48
N GLU A 54 -2.53 7.71 -34.85
CA GLU A 54 -2.51 8.86 -35.78
C GLU A 54 -2.98 8.48 -37.19
N GLU A 55 -2.59 7.29 -37.71
CA GLU A 55 -3.06 6.80 -39.01
C GLU A 55 -4.57 6.50 -38.99
N GLU A 56 -5.12 5.92 -37.91
CA GLU A 56 -6.57 5.70 -37.78
C GLU A 56 -7.36 7.02 -37.71
N GLU A 57 -6.84 8.06 -37.03
CA GLU A 57 -7.47 9.39 -37.01
C GLU A 57 -7.47 10.05 -38.41
N GLU A 58 -6.36 9.95 -39.17
CA GLU A 58 -6.31 10.48 -40.54
C GLU A 58 -7.27 9.74 -41.50
N GLU A 59 -7.40 8.41 -41.39
CA GLU A 59 -8.36 7.63 -42.19
C GLU A 59 -9.83 7.99 -41.83
N GLU A 60 -10.15 8.21 -40.55
CA GLU A 60 -11.50 8.66 -40.15
C GLU A 60 -11.82 10.07 -40.69
N GLU A 61 -10.85 11.00 -40.70
CA GLU A 61 -11.05 12.34 -41.29
C GLU A 61 -11.27 12.29 -42.81
N GLU A 62 -10.54 11.42 -43.53
CA GLU A 62 -10.73 11.22 -44.97
C GLU A 62 -12.09 10.58 -45.30
N GLU A 63 -12.54 9.58 -44.52
CA GLU A 63 -13.86 8.97 -44.69
C GLU A 63 -15.00 9.98 -44.40
N GLU A 64 -14.84 10.86 -43.40
CA GLU A 64 -15.80 11.92 -43.14
C GLU A 64 -15.88 12.94 -44.29
N GLU A 65 -14.74 13.32 -44.90
CA GLU A 65 -14.72 14.22 -46.07
C GLU A 65 -15.38 13.57 -47.30
N GLU A 66 -15.11 12.28 -47.59
CA GLU A 66 -15.74 11.56 -48.70
C GLU A 66 -17.26 11.41 -48.52
N GLU A 67 -17.74 11.10 -47.30
CA GLU A 67 -19.18 11.05 -47.02
C GLU A 67 -19.86 12.42 -47.22
N GLU A 68 -19.19 13.53 -46.88
CA GLU A 68 -19.73 14.87 -47.09
C GLU A 68 -19.80 15.24 -48.59
N GLU A 69 -18.82 14.81 -49.40
CA GLU A 69 -18.84 14.99 -50.86
C GLU A 69 -19.93 14.13 -51.54
N GLU A 70 -20.10 12.86 -51.17
CA GLU A 70 -21.15 12.00 -51.73
C GLU A 70 -22.56 12.51 -51.39
N GLU A 71 -22.76 13.07 -50.18
CA GLU A 71 -24.04 13.65 -49.78
C GLU A 71 -24.42 14.94 -50.55
N GLU A 72 -23.44 15.72 -50.99
CA GLU A 72 -23.63 16.89 -51.84
C GLU A 72 -24.08 16.47 -53.25
N GLU A 73 -23.50 15.40 -53.82
CA GLU A 73 -23.83 14.90 -55.16
C GLU A 73 -25.24 14.28 -55.23
N VAL A 74 -25.68 13.55 -54.20
CA VAL A 74 -27.02 12.92 -54.13
C VAL A 74 -28.16 13.96 -54.00
N ARG A 75 -27.88 15.16 -53.48
CA ARG A 75 -28.87 16.22 -53.24
C ARG A 75 -29.45 16.87 -54.49
N GLU A 76 -28.87 16.68 -55.67
CA GLU A 76 -29.40 17.24 -56.92
C GLU A 76 -30.64 16.51 -57.47
N SER A 77 -30.99 15.30 -56.98
CA SER A 77 -31.97 14.44 -57.70
C SER A 77 -33.24 13.98 -56.96
N SER A 78 -33.57 14.39 -55.72
CA SER A 78 -34.85 13.98 -55.06
C SER A 78 -35.35 14.88 -53.90
N PRO A 79 -36.68 14.94 -53.62
CA PRO A 79 -37.28 15.88 -52.66
C PRO A 79 -36.94 15.55 -51.19
N PRO A 80 -37.02 16.54 -50.27
CA PRO A 80 -36.28 16.50 -49.01
C PRO A 80 -37.03 15.71 -47.94
N MET A 81 -36.55 14.52 -47.60
CA MET A 81 -36.60 14.08 -46.20
C MET A 81 -35.32 14.53 -45.51
N ARG A 82 -35.17 15.84 -45.31
CA ARG A 82 -34.07 16.43 -44.54
C ARG A 82 -34.47 16.45 -43.05
N PHE A 83 -34.61 15.27 -42.45
CA PHE A 83 -34.53 15.19 -40.98
C PHE A 83 -33.07 15.43 -40.59
N SER A 84 -32.87 16.22 -39.53
CA SER A 84 -31.63 16.91 -39.18
C SER A 84 -30.41 15.98 -38.97
N LYS A 85 -29.70 15.63 -40.05
CA LYS A 85 -28.44 14.88 -40.02
C LYS A 85 -27.42 15.53 -39.07
N SER A 86 -27.31 16.85 -39.07
CA SER A 86 -26.44 17.60 -38.13
C SER A 86 -26.85 17.48 -36.65
N CYS A 87 -28.14 17.28 -36.33
CA CYS A 87 -28.57 17.08 -34.93
C CYS A 87 -28.31 15.65 -34.46
N LEU A 88 -28.34 14.67 -35.38
CA LEU A 88 -27.95 13.30 -35.09
C LEU A 88 -26.44 13.21 -34.90
N LYS A 89 -25.62 13.87 -35.74
CA LYS A 89 -24.17 13.99 -35.54
C LYS A 89 -23.86 14.60 -34.15
N ASN A 90 -24.45 15.73 -33.79
CA ASN A 90 -24.23 16.34 -32.46
C ASN A 90 -24.72 15.48 -31.29
N LEU A 91 -25.85 14.78 -31.43
CA LEU A 91 -26.35 13.87 -30.40
C LEU A 91 -25.47 12.61 -30.30
N PHE A 92 -25.04 12.08 -31.44
CA PHE A 92 -24.16 10.93 -31.55
C PHE A 92 -22.79 11.25 -30.97
N MET A 93 -22.19 12.38 -31.33
CA MET A 93 -20.95 12.89 -30.73
C MET A 93 -21.07 13.03 -29.21
N VAL A 94 -22.17 13.59 -28.71
CA VAL A 94 -22.38 13.67 -27.25
C VAL A 94 -22.50 12.28 -26.62
N VAL A 95 -23.20 11.35 -27.26
CA VAL A 95 -23.33 9.97 -26.78
C VAL A 95 -21.99 9.23 -26.84
N LEU A 96 -21.22 9.40 -27.90
CA LEU A 96 -19.87 8.89 -28.07
C LEU A 96 -18.96 9.42 -26.97
N ILE A 97 -18.95 10.74 -26.71
CA ILE A 97 -18.19 11.33 -25.61
C ILE A 97 -18.57 10.68 -24.28
N PHE A 98 -19.86 10.44 -24.01
CA PHE A 98 -20.24 9.72 -22.79
C PHE A 98 -19.75 8.27 -22.76
N ILE A 99 -19.76 7.57 -23.90
CA ILE A 99 -19.22 6.21 -24.02
C ILE A 99 -17.70 6.22 -23.79
N TYR A 100 -16.96 7.12 -24.42
CA TYR A 100 -15.53 7.29 -24.20
C TYR A 100 -15.22 7.62 -22.74
N LEU A 101 -15.94 8.57 -22.11
CA LEU A 101 -15.77 8.85 -20.68
C LEU A 101 -16.06 7.64 -19.78
N LEU A 102 -17.03 6.80 -20.15
CA LEU A 102 -17.31 5.55 -19.43
C LEU A 102 -16.21 4.52 -19.66
N LEU A 103 -15.72 4.36 -20.89
CA LEU A 103 -14.62 3.46 -21.24
C LEU A 103 -13.32 3.86 -20.53
N THR A 104 -12.93 5.14 -20.63
CA THR A 104 -11.78 5.70 -19.88
C THR A 104 -11.96 5.52 -18.37
N GLY A 105 -13.17 5.74 -17.85
CA GLY A 105 -13.46 5.52 -16.43
C GLY A 105 -13.31 4.06 -16.00
N VAL A 106 -13.74 3.11 -16.84
CA VAL A 106 -13.55 1.67 -16.61
C VAL A 106 -12.08 1.29 -16.71
N ALA A 107 -11.35 1.78 -17.70
CA ALA A 107 -9.91 1.54 -17.87
C ALA A 107 -9.13 2.03 -16.62
N PHE A 108 -9.39 3.25 -16.15
CA PHE A 108 -8.78 3.78 -14.94
C PHE A 108 -9.13 2.95 -13.69
N PHE A 109 -10.37 2.47 -13.59
CA PHE A 109 -10.79 1.61 -12.49
C PHE A 109 -10.06 0.26 -12.52
N LEU A 110 -9.90 -0.35 -13.69
CA LEU A 110 -9.12 -1.59 -13.85
C LEU A 110 -7.65 -1.38 -13.53
N ALA A 111 -7.02 -0.32 -14.03
CA ALA A 111 -5.65 0.04 -13.70
C ALA A 111 -5.47 0.26 -12.19
N TYR A 112 -6.38 1.00 -11.55
CA TYR A 112 -6.39 1.20 -10.10
C TYR A 112 -6.55 -0.12 -9.34
N GLN A 113 -7.40 -1.02 -9.82
CA GLN A 113 -7.57 -2.34 -9.22
C GLN A 113 -6.29 -3.17 -9.37
N THR A 114 -5.68 -3.21 -10.55
CA THR A 114 -4.39 -3.90 -10.79
C THR A 114 -3.31 -3.41 -9.84
N ILE A 115 -3.16 -2.09 -9.67
CA ILE A 115 -2.20 -1.49 -8.74
C ILE A 115 -2.55 -1.83 -7.29
N SER A 116 -3.82 -1.74 -6.90
CA SER A 116 -4.26 -2.04 -5.53
C SER A 116 -4.05 -3.51 -5.17
N ASP A 117 -4.36 -4.41 -6.09
CA ASP A 117 -4.16 -5.85 -5.96
C ASP A 117 -2.66 -6.18 -5.89
N PHE A 118 -1.82 -5.45 -6.63
CA PHE A 118 -0.37 -5.56 -6.53
C PHE A 118 0.12 -5.07 -5.16
N LEU A 119 -0.35 -3.91 -4.69
CA LEU A 119 -0.01 -3.36 -3.37
C LEU A 119 -0.42 -4.30 -2.22
N GLU A 120 -1.53 -5.03 -2.35
CA GLU A 120 -1.96 -6.03 -1.35
C GLU A 120 -1.07 -7.28 -1.35
N LYS A 121 -0.54 -7.69 -2.51
CA LYS A 121 0.36 -8.86 -2.63
C LYS A 121 1.79 -8.59 -2.14
N LEU A 122 2.19 -7.33 -1.99
CA LEU A 122 3.49 -6.97 -1.42
C LEU A 122 3.54 -7.33 0.06
N ASN A 123 4.59 -8.03 0.49
CA ASN A 123 4.72 -8.52 1.86
C ASN A 123 4.97 -7.41 2.91
N HIS A 124 5.15 -6.16 2.49
CA HIS A 124 5.43 -5.00 3.34
C HIS A 124 5.27 -3.70 2.52
N PRO A 125 4.02 -3.26 2.26
CA PRO A 125 3.79 -2.03 1.54
C PRO A 125 4.30 -0.84 2.36
N VAL A 126 4.82 0.17 1.67
CA VAL A 126 5.18 1.44 2.32
C VAL A 126 3.90 2.11 2.80
N MET A 127 3.72 2.15 4.13
CA MET A 127 2.56 2.78 4.75
C MET A 127 2.78 4.28 4.96
N SER A 128 1.77 5.09 4.65
CA SER A 128 1.75 6.51 5.01
C SER A 128 1.21 6.70 6.44
N VAL A 129 1.65 7.77 7.11
CA VAL A 129 1.17 8.14 8.45
C VAL A 129 0.21 9.32 8.31
N THR A 130 -1.03 9.14 8.75
CA THR A 130 -2.05 10.21 8.78
C THR A 130 -2.56 10.40 10.21
N TYR A 131 -2.47 11.62 10.71
CA TYR A 131 -3.02 12.00 12.02
C TYR A 131 -4.49 12.40 11.88
N LYS A 132 -5.36 11.79 12.69
CA LYS A 132 -6.79 12.12 12.78
C LYS A 132 -7.11 12.55 14.21
N GLU A 133 -7.43 13.83 14.39
CA GLU A 133 -7.85 14.34 15.70
C GLU A 133 -9.21 13.73 16.08
N VAL A 134 -9.32 13.27 17.33
CA VAL A 134 -10.57 12.73 17.88
C VAL A 134 -10.80 13.27 19.28
N ASP A 135 -12.07 13.57 19.58
CA ASP A 135 -12.50 14.10 20.86
C ASP A 135 -12.57 13.04 21.97
N SER A 136 -12.81 11.80 21.57
CA SER A 136 -12.91 10.63 22.45
C SER A 136 -12.50 9.37 21.70
N PHE A 137 -11.77 8.48 22.37
CA PHE A 137 -11.46 7.16 21.84
C PHE A 137 -12.49 6.12 22.28
N SER A 138 -12.59 5.03 21.52
CA SER A 138 -13.18 3.81 22.07
C SER A 138 -12.35 3.38 23.28
N PRO A 139 -12.96 3.00 24.41
CA PRO A 139 -12.21 2.64 25.61
C PRO A 139 -11.30 1.45 25.29
N PRO A 140 -9.97 1.57 25.41
CA PRO A 140 -9.06 0.46 25.10
C PRO A 140 -9.20 -0.64 26.15
N GLY A 141 -8.94 -1.88 25.74
CA GLY A 141 -8.89 -3.02 26.67
C GLY A 141 -7.51 -3.14 27.29
N ILE A 142 -7.38 -3.12 28.61
CA ILE A 142 -6.12 -3.30 29.32
C ILE A 142 -6.13 -4.69 29.95
N ALA A 143 -5.42 -5.64 29.34
CA ALA A 143 -5.27 -6.99 29.87
C ALA A 143 -4.02 -7.04 30.75
N LEU A 144 -4.19 -7.29 32.05
CA LEU A 144 -3.14 -7.31 33.06
C LEU A 144 -2.84 -8.74 33.46
N TYR A 145 -1.57 -9.09 33.61
CA TYR A 145 -1.11 -10.41 34.03
C TYR A 145 -0.40 -10.29 35.38
N PRO A 146 -1.14 -10.09 36.48
CA PRO A 146 -0.55 -9.82 37.77
C PRO A 146 0.08 -11.06 38.43
N GLY A 147 -0.17 -12.27 37.92
CA GLY A 147 0.36 -13.50 38.49
C GLY A 147 -0.12 -13.68 39.93
N ARG A 148 0.81 -13.55 40.89
CA ARG A 148 0.52 -13.62 42.33
C ARG A 148 0.15 -12.28 42.96
N ALA A 149 0.31 -11.16 42.24
CA ALA A 149 -0.05 -9.85 42.74
C ALA A 149 -1.57 -9.67 42.78
N GLU A 150 -2.08 -9.05 43.84
CA GLU A 150 -3.49 -8.73 43.96
C GLU A 150 -3.74 -7.28 43.56
N LEU A 151 -4.76 -7.04 42.72
CA LEU A 151 -5.24 -5.70 42.41
C LEU A 151 -6.03 -5.17 43.62
N LEU A 152 -5.45 -4.21 44.34
CA LEU A 152 -6.05 -3.61 45.52
C LEU A 152 -7.15 -2.61 45.18
N SER A 153 -6.95 -1.81 44.13
CA SER A 153 -7.87 -0.74 43.77
C SER A 153 -7.74 -0.38 42.30
N CYS A 154 -8.89 -0.30 41.63
CA CYS A 154 -9.03 0.32 40.33
C CYS A 154 -10.24 1.25 40.40
N ARG A 155 -10.01 2.56 40.28
CA ARG A 155 -11.08 3.58 40.31
C ARG A 155 -11.79 3.67 38.96
N HIS A 156 -12.47 2.59 38.56
CA HIS A 156 -13.42 2.48 37.43
C HIS A 156 -13.98 1.04 37.31
N HIS A 157 -14.46 0.44 38.42
CA HIS A 157 -14.88 -0.97 38.42
C HIS A 157 -16.32 -1.20 37.93
N PHE A 158 -16.51 -2.19 37.04
CA PHE A 158 -17.82 -2.69 36.61
C PHE A 158 -18.06 -4.19 36.86
N HIS A 159 -17.12 -4.92 37.48
CA HIS A 159 -17.33 -6.31 37.90
C HIS A 159 -16.63 -6.66 39.22
N ASP A 160 -17.34 -7.34 40.12
CA ASP A 160 -16.95 -7.58 41.52
C ASP A 160 -16.14 -8.86 41.77
N TYR A 161 -15.66 -9.55 40.72
CA TYR A 161 -14.90 -10.79 40.92
C TYR A 161 -13.80 -10.96 39.87
N ILE A 162 -12.55 -10.93 40.33
CA ILE A 162 -11.36 -11.21 39.52
C ILE A 162 -10.77 -12.54 40.01
N PRO A 163 -10.83 -13.62 39.22
CA PRO A 163 -10.21 -14.89 39.59
C PRO A 163 -8.68 -14.77 39.60
N GLN A 164 -8.05 -15.43 40.58
CA GLN A 164 -6.64 -15.27 40.94
C GLN A 164 -5.63 -15.89 39.95
N GLU A 165 -6.04 -16.43 38.80
CA GLU A 165 -5.12 -17.23 37.96
C GLU A 165 -5.04 -16.93 36.46
N SER A 166 -5.80 -16.00 35.87
CA SER A 166 -5.61 -15.77 34.43
C SER A 166 -6.19 -14.44 33.97
N CYS A 167 -5.33 -13.42 33.85
CA CYS A 167 -5.60 -12.16 33.17
C CYS A 167 -6.78 -11.31 33.70
N VAL A 168 -6.49 -10.08 34.12
CA VAL A 168 -7.49 -9.10 34.53
C VAL A 168 -7.69 -8.10 33.41
N VAL A 169 -8.91 -8.02 32.84
CA VAL A 169 -9.20 -7.04 31.80
C VAL A 169 -9.89 -5.82 32.40
N VAL A 170 -9.33 -4.63 32.16
CA VAL A 170 -9.83 -3.35 32.64
C VAL A 170 -10.21 -2.47 31.45
N ARG A 171 -11.33 -1.75 31.57
CA ARG A 171 -11.77 -0.74 30.60
C ARG A 171 -10.90 0.50 30.73
N GLY A 172 -10.21 0.89 29.67
CA GLY A 172 -9.33 2.04 29.61
C GLY A 172 -10.04 3.41 29.54
N PRO A 173 -9.29 4.51 29.62
CA PRO A 173 -9.82 5.87 29.49
C PRO A 173 -10.31 6.14 28.06
N SER A 174 -11.34 6.96 27.92
CA SER A 174 -11.98 7.29 26.64
C SER A 174 -11.92 8.78 26.33
N ASP A 175 -12.06 9.63 27.36
CA ASP A 175 -12.17 11.07 27.22
C ASP A 175 -10.81 11.77 27.31
N VAL A 176 -10.29 12.13 26.14
CA VAL A 176 -8.98 12.78 25.99
C VAL A 176 -9.04 14.24 26.44
N ARG A 177 -10.12 14.96 26.11
CA ARG A 177 -10.27 16.39 26.40
C ARG A 177 -10.29 16.63 27.90
N ASN A 178 -10.94 15.74 28.65
CA ASN A 178 -11.00 15.82 30.10
C ASN A 178 -9.80 15.18 30.82
N LYS A 179 -8.78 14.71 30.06
CA LYS A 179 -7.59 14.05 30.60
C LYS A 179 -7.97 12.89 31.54
N GLU A 180 -8.91 12.06 31.10
CA GLU A 180 -9.32 10.87 31.84
C GLU A 180 -8.12 9.95 32.09
N LEU A 181 -7.97 9.47 33.32
CA LEU A 181 -6.85 8.64 33.76
C LEU A 181 -7.38 7.53 34.66
N ILE A 182 -6.76 6.36 34.58
CA ILE A 182 -7.09 5.22 35.43
C ILE A 182 -5.87 4.91 36.31
N PHE A 183 -6.13 4.85 37.61
CA PHE A 183 -5.14 4.48 38.60
C PHE A 183 -5.42 3.05 39.07
N MET A 184 -4.40 2.19 38.92
CA MET A 184 -4.43 0.80 39.33
C MET A 184 -3.35 0.58 40.39
N GLN A 185 -3.75 0.04 41.53
CA GLN A 185 -2.86 -0.25 42.65
C GLN A 185 -2.77 -1.76 42.84
N PHE A 186 -1.55 -2.29 42.86
CA PHE A 186 -1.27 -3.71 43.09
C PHE A 186 -0.51 -3.88 44.40
N SER A 187 -0.68 -5.05 45.02
CA SER A 187 0.09 -5.47 46.19
C SER A 187 0.57 -6.89 46.02
N LEU A 188 1.80 -7.12 46.45
CA LEU A 188 2.44 -8.43 46.48
C LEU A 188 3.34 -8.47 47.71
N ASN A 189 3.12 -9.46 48.57
CA ASN A 189 3.80 -9.52 49.87
C ASN A 189 5.28 -9.89 49.73
N GLU A 190 5.57 -11.04 49.10
CA GLU A 190 6.93 -11.57 48.95
C GLU A 190 7.08 -12.18 47.54
N THR A 191 8.21 -11.88 46.90
CA THR A 191 8.58 -12.43 45.60
C THR A 191 9.87 -13.23 45.72
N GLU A 192 9.88 -14.43 45.15
CA GLU A 192 11.13 -15.14 44.81
C GLU A 192 11.74 -14.62 43.50
N GLU A 193 11.06 -13.66 42.86
CA GLU A 193 11.49 -13.02 41.62
C GLU A 193 12.46 -11.90 41.92
N ASP A 194 13.50 -11.79 41.08
CA ASP A 194 14.54 -10.76 41.17
C ASP A 194 14.02 -9.34 40.87
N PHE A 195 12.80 -9.23 40.30
CA PHE A 195 12.19 -7.97 39.89
C PHE A 195 10.68 -7.94 40.19
N SER A 196 10.19 -6.78 40.62
CA SER A 196 8.74 -6.53 40.73
C SER A 196 8.22 -5.98 39.40
N ALA A 197 7.58 -6.83 38.60
CA ALA A 197 7.00 -6.45 37.31
C ALA A 197 5.61 -7.09 37.11
N ILE A 198 4.75 -6.39 36.38
CA ILE A 198 3.45 -6.89 35.94
C ILE A 198 3.38 -6.66 34.43
N ASN A 199 3.06 -7.71 33.68
CA ASN A 199 2.88 -7.60 32.24
C ASN A 199 1.48 -7.10 31.92
N TYR A 200 1.35 -6.33 30.84
CA TYR A 200 0.07 -5.89 30.34
C TYR A 200 0.05 -5.86 28.81
N MET A 201 -1.13 -6.02 28.23
CA MET A 201 -1.40 -5.84 26.81
C MET A 201 -2.50 -4.80 26.64
N LEU A 202 -2.40 -4.01 25.58
CA LEU A 202 -3.39 -3.02 25.19
C LEU A 202 -4.09 -3.47 23.91
N PHE A 203 -5.41 -3.38 23.93
CA PHE A 203 -6.27 -3.68 22.80
C PHE A 203 -7.02 -2.42 22.38
N SER A 204 -7.31 -2.29 21.09
CA SER A 204 -7.97 -1.12 20.49
C SER A 204 -9.30 -0.80 21.16
N LYS A 205 -10.07 -1.84 21.53
CA LYS A 205 -11.37 -1.70 22.19
C LYS A 205 -11.55 -2.74 23.28
N PHE A 206 -12.15 -2.33 24.39
CA PHE A 206 -12.56 -3.22 25.47
C PHE A 206 -13.72 -4.14 25.09
N SER A 207 -14.60 -3.71 24.18
CA SER A 207 -15.70 -4.53 23.65
C SER A 207 -15.20 -5.82 23.02
N ASP A 208 -14.08 -5.76 22.28
CA ASP A 208 -13.52 -6.89 21.53
C ASP A 208 -13.03 -8.01 22.46
N LEU A 209 -12.83 -7.72 23.75
CA LEU A 209 -12.44 -8.69 24.79
C LEU A 209 -13.63 -9.21 25.60
N THR A 210 -14.81 -8.59 25.47
CA THR A 210 -15.98 -8.87 26.31
C THR A 210 -17.20 -9.37 25.54
N GLU A 211 -17.30 -9.08 24.24
CA GLU A 211 -18.25 -9.73 23.34
C GLU A 211 -17.77 -11.16 23.04
N ARG A 212 -18.59 -12.14 23.42
CA ARG A 212 -18.34 -13.57 23.25
C ARG A 212 -19.43 -14.20 22.41
#